data_AF-P86687-F1
#
_entry.id   AF-P86687-F1
#
_cell.length_a   1.000
_cell.length_b   1.000
_cell.length_c   1.000
_cell.angle_alpha   90.00
_cell.angle_beta   90.00
_cell.angle_gamma   90.00
#
_symmetry.space_group_name_H-M   'P 1'
#
loop_
_entity.id
_entity.type
_entity.pdbx_description
1 polymer ?
#
loop_
_entity_poly.entity_id
_entity_poly.type
_entity_poly.pdbx_seq_one_letter_code
_entity_poly.pdbx_strand_id
1 'polypeptide(L)'
;GETISIYYDPGKFPALMPLKNGNYEERNGGVPQRGNITIHLQQFNEDLDKMTPDKNFGGIGVIDFERWKPIFRQNWGNTEIHKKYSIELVRYEHPKWSESMIEAEATKKFEKYARLFMEETLKLAKKTRKRAKWGYYGFPYCYNYTPNNPGPDCDAKAMIENDRLSWMYNNQEILFPSVYVRHELTPDQRVYLVQGRIKEAVRISNNLKHSPKVLSYWWYVYQDKMDIFLSETDVKKTFQEIVTNGGDGIIIWGSSSDVNSLSKCKRLREYLLNTLGPFAVNVTETVN
;
A
#
# COMPACT_ATOMS: atom_id res chain seq x y z
N GLY A 1 -0.52 7.77 -16.59
CA GLY A 1 -0.67 7.76 -18.07
C GLY A 1 -1.81 6.83 -18.45
N GLU A 2 -1.95 6.46 -19.72
CA GLU A 2 -3.05 5.59 -20.19
C GLU A 2 -3.03 4.17 -19.61
N THR A 3 -1.83 3.65 -19.29
CA THR A 3 -1.63 2.29 -18.75
C THR A 3 -1.77 2.24 -17.22
N ILE A 4 -1.12 3.15 -16.51
CA ILE A 4 -1.08 3.18 -15.04
C ILE A 4 -0.92 4.62 -14.54
N SER A 5 -1.60 4.94 -13.43
CA SER A 5 -1.47 6.18 -12.69
C SER A 5 -1.50 5.89 -11.18
N ILE A 6 -0.48 6.33 -10.46
CA ILE A 6 -0.42 6.32 -8.99
C ILE A 6 -0.73 7.72 -8.46
N TYR A 7 -1.57 7.80 -7.45
CA TYR A 7 -1.99 9.04 -6.81
C TYR A 7 -1.45 9.02 -5.37
N TYR A 8 -0.41 9.81 -5.10
CA TYR A 8 0.22 9.90 -3.78
C TYR A 8 -0.59 10.79 -2.84
N ASP A 9 -1.05 10.20 -1.73
CA ASP A 9 -1.80 10.85 -0.66
C ASP A 9 -2.95 11.77 -1.18
N PRO A 10 -3.82 11.28 -2.08
CA PRO A 10 -4.78 12.12 -2.78
C PRO A 10 -5.96 12.49 -1.88
N GLY A 11 -6.61 13.59 -2.22
CA GLY A 11 -7.66 14.16 -1.42
C GLY A 11 -7.15 14.72 -0.10
N LYS A 12 -8.05 14.82 0.87
CA LYS A 12 -7.74 15.35 2.20
C LYS A 12 -7.94 14.31 3.30
N PHE A 13 -7.32 13.13 3.17
CA PHE A 13 -7.44 12.08 4.19
C PHE A 13 -7.07 12.64 5.57
N PRO A 14 -7.88 12.39 6.62
CA PRO A 14 -7.55 12.77 7.99
C PRO A 14 -6.21 12.17 8.39
N ALA A 15 -5.27 12.99 8.82
CA ALA A 15 -3.94 12.50 9.19
C ALA A 15 -3.20 13.48 10.11
N LEU A 16 -2.32 12.93 10.93
CA LEU A 16 -1.35 13.70 11.72
C LEU A 16 -0.05 13.83 10.90
N MET A 17 0.25 15.06 10.50
CA MET A 17 1.36 15.39 9.61
C MET A 17 2.60 15.72 10.46
N PRO A 18 3.72 14.97 10.34
CA PRO A 18 4.91 15.27 11.11
C PRO A 18 5.51 16.62 10.71
N LEU A 19 5.79 17.47 11.69
CA LEU A 19 6.48 18.74 11.52
C LEU A 19 7.97 18.57 11.83
N LYS A 20 8.80 19.48 11.31
CA LYS A 20 10.26 19.46 11.52
C LYS A 20 10.68 19.59 12.99
N ASN A 21 9.82 20.13 13.85
CA ASN A 21 10.07 20.30 15.28
C ASN A 21 9.68 19.07 16.13
N GLY A 22 9.26 17.96 15.51
CA GLY A 22 8.82 16.75 16.21
C GLY A 22 7.35 16.74 16.64
N ASN A 23 6.63 17.85 16.47
CA ASN A 23 5.17 17.91 16.67
C ASN A 23 4.41 17.43 15.44
N TYR A 24 3.09 17.36 15.56
CA TYR A 24 2.19 17.00 14.45
C TYR A 24 1.20 18.13 14.18
N GLU A 25 0.89 18.34 12.90
CA GLU A 25 -0.22 19.18 12.45
C GLU A 25 -1.41 18.30 12.06
N GLU A 26 -2.61 18.69 12.47
CA GLU A 26 -3.84 18.00 12.08
C GLU A 26 -4.26 18.37 10.66
N ARG A 27 -4.22 17.41 9.74
CA ARG A 27 -4.91 17.52 8.46
C ARG A 27 -6.29 16.90 8.58
N ASN A 28 -7.33 17.66 8.24
CA ASN A 28 -8.74 17.21 8.24
C ASN A 28 -9.10 16.42 9.52
N GLY A 29 -8.82 16.99 10.70
CA GLY A 29 -9.14 16.41 12.01
C GLY A 29 -8.14 15.37 12.55
N GLY A 30 -7.03 15.11 11.86
CA GLY A 30 -5.94 14.24 12.35
C GLY A 30 -6.22 12.74 12.27
N VAL A 31 -7.43 12.30 12.59
CA VAL A 31 -7.88 10.90 12.61
C VAL A 31 -9.24 10.77 11.94
N PRO A 32 -9.57 9.61 11.34
CA PRO A 32 -10.76 9.47 10.51
C PRO A 32 -12.08 9.79 11.24
N GLN A 33 -12.20 9.48 12.53
CA GLN A 33 -13.40 9.77 13.33
C GLN A 33 -13.64 11.26 13.63
N ARG A 34 -12.66 12.13 13.31
CA ARG A 34 -12.77 13.60 13.40
C ARG A 34 -12.76 14.27 12.03
N GLY A 35 -12.62 13.50 10.96
CA GLY A 35 -12.48 14.01 9.61
C GLY A 35 -13.80 14.39 8.96
N ASN A 36 -13.75 15.41 8.09
CA ASN A 36 -14.85 15.75 7.20
C ASN A 36 -14.70 14.98 5.88
N ILE A 37 -15.62 14.04 5.63
CA ILE A 37 -15.62 13.20 4.43
C ILE A 37 -15.89 14.01 3.16
N THR A 38 -16.77 15.00 3.21
CA THR A 38 -17.12 15.85 2.06
C THR A 38 -15.91 16.62 1.55
N ILE A 39 -15.15 17.23 2.47
CA ILE A 39 -13.91 17.96 2.12
C ILE A 39 -12.88 17.00 1.50
N HIS A 40 -12.74 15.79 2.04
CA HIS A 40 -11.83 14.80 1.48
C HIS A 40 -12.22 14.40 0.06
N LEU A 41 -13.50 14.06 -0.17
CA LEU A 41 -13.99 13.59 -1.47
C LEU A 41 -13.98 14.68 -2.54
N GLN A 42 -14.25 15.94 -2.17
CA GLN A 42 -14.12 17.09 -3.08
C GLN A 42 -12.66 17.24 -3.54
N GLN A 43 -11.72 17.32 -2.60
CA GLN A 43 -10.29 17.41 -2.93
C GLN A 43 -9.81 16.20 -3.74
N PHE A 44 -10.28 14.99 -3.39
CA PHE A 44 -9.90 13.78 -4.12
C PHE A 44 -10.35 13.84 -5.58
N ASN A 45 -11.58 14.30 -5.86
CA ASN A 45 -12.05 14.46 -7.23
C ASN A 45 -11.26 15.53 -8.00
N GLU A 46 -10.91 16.65 -7.35
CA GLU A 46 -10.04 17.68 -7.94
C GLU A 46 -8.65 17.14 -8.28
N ASP A 47 -8.05 16.37 -7.37
CA ASP A 47 -6.73 15.75 -7.58
C ASP A 47 -6.76 14.74 -8.73
N LEU A 48 -7.81 13.91 -8.81
CA LEU A 48 -8.03 12.99 -9.94
C LEU A 48 -8.17 13.75 -11.27
N ASP A 49 -8.92 14.84 -11.29
CA ASP A 49 -9.14 15.65 -12.49
C ASP A 49 -7.88 16.37 -12.93
N LYS A 50 -7.03 16.78 -12.00
CA LYS A 50 -5.71 17.37 -12.26
C LYS A 50 -4.71 16.33 -12.79
N MET A 51 -4.62 15.15 -12.15
CA MET A 51 -3.61 14.14 -12.48
C MET A 51 -4.01 13.24 -13.65
N THR A 52 -5.31 13.03 -13.89
CA THR A 52 -5.80 12.20 -15.00
C THR A 52 -7.07 12.83 -15.58
N PRO A 53 -6.94 13.91 -16.37
CA PRO A 53 -8.10 14.65 -16.90
C PRO A 53 -9.04 13.79 -17.75
N ASP A 54 -8.50 12.75 -18.42
CA ASP A 54 -9.29 11.83 -19.23
C ASP A 54 -10.26 11.02 -18.36
N LYS A 55 -11.55 11.33 -18.48
CA LYS A 55 -12.66 10.63 -17.81
C LYS A 55 -12.82 9.18 -18.28
N ASN A 56 -12.30 8.86 -19.47
CA ASN A 56 -12.34 7.52 -20.06
C ASN A 56 -11.10 6.68 -19.73
N PHE A 57 -10.21 7.16 -18.85
CA PHE A 57 -9.04 6.41 -18.39
C PHE A 57 -9.41 4.96 -18.05
N GLY A 58 -8.78 4.03 -18.78
CA GLY A 58 -9.05 2.60 -18.71
C GLY A 58 -7.90 1.77 -18.13
N GLY A 59 -6.85 2.43 -17.63
CA GLY A 59 -5.68 1.78 -17.07
C GLY A 59 -5.83 1.39 -15.60
N ILE A 60 -4.68 1.18 -14.96
CA ILE A 60 -4.54 0.82 -13.55
C ILE A 60 -4.50 2.11 -12.70
N GLY A 61 -5.46 2.28 -11.80
CA GLY A 61 -5.52 3.39 -10.85
C GLY A 61 -5.08 2.95 -9.45
N VAL A 62 -4.00 3.53 -8.94
CA VAL A 62 -3.43 3.15 -7.63
C VAL A 62 -3.58 4.31 -6.65
N ILE A 63 -4.41 4.13 -5.63
CA ILE A 63 -4.52 5.09 -4.53
C ILE A 63 -3.44 4.76 -3.51
N ASP A 64 -2.47 5.64 -3.37
CA ASP A 64 -1.36 5.47 -2.43
C ASP A 64 -1.61 6.31 -1.16
N PHE A 65 -2.14 5.65 -0.13
CA PHE A 65 -2.42 6.27 1.16
C PHE A 65 -1.85 5.40 2.29
N GLU A 66 -0.82 5.91 2.97
CA GLU A 66 -0.02 5.13 3.94
C GLU A 66 -0.02 5.68 5.37
N ARG A 67 -0.68 6.82 5.61
CA ARG A 67 -0.58 7.55 6.89
C ARG A 67 -1.18 6.78 8.07
N TRP A 68 -2.16 5.93 7.82
CA TRP A 68 -2.68 4.95 8.76
C TRP A 68 -3.29 3.75 8.02
N LYS A 69 -3.49 2.64 8.72
CA LYS A 69 -4.13 1.42 8.24
C LYS A 69 -5.53 1.34 8.82
N PRO A 70 -6.54 0.81 8.11
CA PRO A 70 -7.92 0.81 8.58
C PRO A 70 -8.17 -0.09 9.80
N ILE A 71 -7.23 -0.99 10.10
CA ILE A 71 -7.24 -1.82 11.30
C ILE A 71 -6.42 -1.13 12.40
N PHE A 72 -7.04 -0.82 13.53
CA PHE A 72 -6.43 -0.02 14.59
C PHE A 72 -5.15 -0.67 15.11
N ARG A 73 -5.16 -2.00 15.26
CA ARG A 73 -4.00 -2.80 15.72
C ARG A 73 -2.78 -2.59 14.83
N GLN A 74 -2.95 -2.49 13.50
CA GLN A 74 -1.89 -2.46 12.50
C GLN A 74 -1.12 -1.12 12.41
N ASN A 75 -1.50 -0.14 13.23
CA ASN A 75 -0.87 1.17 13.25
C ASN A 75 0.30 1.22 14.23
N TRP A 76 1.49 0.79 13.78
CA TRP A 76 2.74 0.84 14.54
C TRP A 76 3.75 1.82 13.93
N GLY A 77 4.89 2.04 14.60
CA GLY A 77 5.96 2.93 14.14
C GLY A 77 5.43 4.34 13.86
N ASN A 78 5.73 4.88 12.68
CA ASN A 78 5.29 6.23 12.28
C ASN A 78 3.76 6.41 12.19
N THR A 79 2.99 5.31 12.20
CA THR A 79 1.52 5.38 12.19
C THR A 79 0.89 5.27 13.59
N GLU A 80 1.68 4.93 14.61
CA GLU A 80 1.21 4.75 16.00
C GLU A 80 0.59 6.03 16.58
N ILE A 81 1.03 7.21 16.12
CA ILE A 81 0.49 8.50 16.56
C ILE A 81 -1.04 8.59 16.40
N HIS A 82 -1.60 7.97 15.35
CA HIS A 82 -3.05 7.94 15.14
C HIS A 82 -3.78 7.11 16.19
N LYS A 83 -3.14 6.06 16.74
CA LYS A 83 -3.68 5.32 17.88
C LYS A 83 -3.69 6.16 19.15
N LYS A 84 -2.53 6.76 19.47
CA LYS A 84 -2.37 7.62 20.66
C LYS A 84 -3.38 8.76 20.64
N TYR A 85 -3.47 9.47 19.53
CA TYR A 85 -4.42 10.57 19.38
C TYR A 85 -5.90 10.10 19.47
N SER A 86 -6.24 8.95 18.89
CA SER A 86 -7.59 8.38 19.02
C SER A 86 -7.96 8.03 20.47
N ILE A 87 -7.00 7.52 21.24
CA ILE A 87 -7.15 7.20 22.66
C ILE A 87 -7.30 8.48 23.49
N GLU A 88 -6.47 9.50 23.25
CA GLU A 88 -6.56 10.79 23.95
C GLU A 88 -7.92 11.48 23.74
N LEU A 89 -8.46 11.44 22.51
CA LEU A 89 -9.80 12.00 22.23
C LEU A 89 -10.89 11.35 23.09
N VAL A 90 -10.88 10.02 23.18
CA VAL A 90 -11.88 9.29 24.00
C VAL A 90 -11.65 9.55 25.48
N ARG A 91 -10.40 9.63 25.93
CA ARG A 91 -10.06 9.95 27.32
C ARG A 91 -10.54 11.34 27.71
N TYR A 92 -10.38 12.32 26.83
CA TYR A 92 -10.89 13.68 27.04
C TYR A 92 -12.42 13.73 27.10
N GLU A 93 -13.11 12.99 26.22
CA GLU A 93 -14.58 12.88 26.21
C GLU A 93 -15.13 12.12 27.44
N HIS A 94 -14.37 11.15 27.96
CA HIS A 94 -14.79 10.27 29.05
C HIS A 94 -13.74 10.11 30.16
N PRO A 95 -13.43 11.15 30.96
CA PRO A 95 -12.33 11.11 31.94
C PRO A 95 -12.47 10.09 33.08
N LYS A 96 -13.67 9.52 33.26
CA LYS A 96 -13.99 8.54 34.32
C LYS A 96 -14.02 7.08 33.82
N TRP A 97 -13.86 6.85 32.52
CA TRP A 97 -13.85 5.49 31.97
C TRP A 97 -12.54 4.79 32.30
N SER A 98 -12.58 3.46 32.39
CA SER A 98 -11.37 2.66 32.51
C SER A 98 -10.57 2.67 31.20
N GLU A 99 -9.26 2.42 31.27
CA GLU A 99 -8.40 2.40 30.09
C GLU A 99 -8.89 1.38 29.04
N SER A 100 -9.40 0.22 29.48
CA SER A 100 -9.98 -0.79 28.58
C SER A 100 -11.21 -0.28 27.83
N MET A 101 -12.06 0.52 28.47
CA MET A 101 -13.23 1.13 27.82
C MET A 101 -12.80 2.21 26.83
N ILE A 102 -11.78 3.01 27.19
CA ILE A 102 -11.21 4.05 26.34
C ILE A 102 -10.60 3.43 25.08
N GLU A 103 -9.75 2.41 25.22
CA GLU A 103 -9.12 1.74 24.08
C GLU A 103 -10.15 1.05 23.16
N ALA A 104 -11.17 0.41 23.74
CA ALA A 104 -12.23 -0.25 22.97
C ALA A 104 -13.04 0.76 22.14
N GLU A 105 -13.44 1.89 22.74
CA GLU A 105 -14.19 2.93 22.02
C GLU A 105 -13.30 3.67 21.00
N ALA A 106 -12.02 3.92 21.32
CA ALA A 106 -11.06 4.50 20.38
C ALA A 106 -10.87 3.60 19.15
N THR A 107 -10.70 2.29 19.37
CA THR A 107 -10.61 1.28 18.31
C THR A 107 -11.87 1.30 17.44
N LYS A 108 -13.05 1.21 18.07
CA LYS A 108 -14.34 1.18 17.37
C LYS A 108 -14.59 2.44 16.54
N LYS A 109 -14.35 3.63 17.10
CA LYS A 109 -14.47 4.90 16.38
C LYS A 109 -13.48 4.92 15.22
N PHE A 110 -12.20 4.65 15.47
CA PHE A 110 -11.18 4.70 14.43
C PHE A 110 -11.51 3.76 13.25
N GLU A 111 -11.75 2.46 13.51
CA GLU A 111 -11.98 1.50 12.42
C GLU A 111 -13.26 1.79 11.63
N LYS A 112 -14.34 2.24 12.30
CA LYS A 112 -15.59 2.65 11.63
C LYS A 112 -15.35 3.74 10.60
N TYR A 113 -14.66 4.81 10.99
CA TYR A 113 -14.46 5.95 10.10
C TYR A 113 -13.29 5.73 9.14
N ALA A 114 -12.25 4.97 9.52
CA ALA A 114 -11.18 4.59 8.61
C ALA A 114 -11.74 3.82 7.41
N ARG A 115 -12.66 2.87 7.68
CA ARG A 115 -13.46 2.20 6.65
C ARG A 115 -14.25 3.19 5.81
N LEU A 116 -15.02 4.09 6.43
CA LEU A 116 -15.84 5.06 5.70
C LEU A 116 -15.02 5.87 4.69
N PHE A 117 -13.88 6.41 5.13
CA PHE A 117 -13.00 7.20 4.26
C PHE A 117 -12.50 6.34 3.09
N MET A 118 -11.86 5.20 3.36
CA MET A 118 -11.30 4.37 2.28
C MET A 118 -12.36 3.82 1.32
N GLU A 119 -13.52 3.39 1.84
CA GLU A 119 -14.59 2.82 1.03
C GLU A 119 -15.21 3.87 0.09
N GLU A 120 -15.50 5.08 0.60
CA GLU A 120 -16.11 6.15 -0.20
C GLU A 120 -15.14 6.76 -1.21
N THR A 121 -13.84 6.88 -0.89
CA THR A 121 -12.82 7.31 -1.85
C THR A 121 -12.74 6.34 -3.03
N LEU A 122 -12.69 5.03 -2.76
CA LEU A 122 -12.62 4.01 -3.80
C LEU A 122 -13.89 3.99 -4.68
N LYS A 123 -15.08 4.11 -4.06
CA LYS A 123 -16.35 4.26 -4.80
C LYS A 123 -16.34 5.48 -5.69
N LEU A 124 -15.83 6.62 -5.20
CA LEU A 124 -15.73 7.84 -5.99
C LEU A 124 -14.77 7.68 -7.17
N ALA A 125 -13.60 7.09 -6.98
CA ALA A 125 -12.63 6.81 -8.04
C ALA A 125 -13.25 5.96 -9.16
N LYS A 126 -13.94 4.87 -8.79
CA LYS A 126 -14.67 4.00 -9.72
C LYS A 126 -15.82 4.71 -10.42
N LYS A 127 -16.54 5.60 -9.73
CA LYS A 127 -17.62 6.38 -10.32
C LYS A 127 -17.11 7.37 -11.38
N THR A 128 -15.96 8.00 -11.14
CA THR A 128 -15.44 9.10 -11.97
C THR A 128 -14.50 8.62 -13.08
N ARG A 129 -13.90 7.43 -12.96
CA ARG A 129 -13.11 6.75 -14.00
C ARG A 129 -13.54 5.28 -14.12
N LYS A 130 -14.75 5.07 -14.65
CA LYS A 130 -15.44 3.76 -14.69
C LYS A 130 -14.71 2.65 -15.43
N ARG A 131 -13.80 3.00 -16.35
CA ARG A 131 -13.04 2.02 -17.15
C ARG A 131 -11.75 1.58 -16.46
N ALA A 132 -11.24 2.37 -15.53
CA ALA A 132 -10.02 2.06 -14.80
C ALA A 132 -10.23 0.93 -13.79
N LYS A 133 -9.14 0.25 -13.45
CA LYS A 133 -9.09 -0.81 -12.45
C LYS A 133 -8.40 -0.26 -11.21
N TRP A 134 -9.12 -0.19 -10.10
CA TRP A 134 -8.69 0.54 -8.91
C TRP A 134 -8.28 -0.39 -7.78
N GLY A 135 -7.33 0.09 -6.98
CA GLY A 135 -6.90 -0.56 -5.74
C GLY A 135 -6.05 0.37 -4.88
N TYR A 136 -5.83 -0.03 -3.63
CA TYR A 136 -4.95 0.68 -2.71
C TYR A 136 -3.56 0.05 -2.71
N TYR A 137 -2.53 0.89 -2.83
CA TYR A 137 -1.14 0.45 -2.69
C TYR A 137 -0.91 -0.24 -1.33
N GLY A 138 -0.13 -1.32 -1.35
CA GLY A 138 0.33 -2.06 -0.18
C GLY A 138 -0.62 -3.15 0.31
N PHE A 139 -1.90 -3.15 -0.10
CA PHE A 139 -2.89 -4.10 0.38
C PHE A 139 -3.03 -5.36 -0.51
N PRO A 140 -3.22 -6.55 0.07
CA PRO A 140 -3.22 -6.85 1.51
C PRO A 140 -1.81 -6.83 2.12
N TYR A 141 -1.73 -6.45 3.40
CA TYR A 141 -0.48 -6.53 4.16
C TYR A 141 -0.26 -7.93 4.73
N CYS A 142 1.00 -8.35 4.82
CA CYS A 142 1.41 -9.66 5.33
C CYS A 142 2.27 -9.58 6.61
N TYR A 143 3.13 -8.56 6.70
CA TYR A 143 4.07 -8.33 7.82
C TYR A 143 5.04 -9.50 8.12
N ASN A 144 5.40 -10.30 7.12
CA ASN A 144 6.52 -11.24 7.20
C ASN A 144 7.87 -10.51 7.22
N TYR A 145 8.89 -11.15 7.80
CA TYR A 145 10.21 -10.56 8.04
C TYR A 145 10.16 -9.17 8.69
N THR A 146 9.33 -9.03 9.72
CA THR A 146 9.27 -7.85 10.59
C THR A 146 9.76 -8.22 11.99
N PRO A 147 10.14 -7.25 12.86
CA PRO A 147 10.60 -7.56 14.22
C PRO A 147 9.62 -8.41 15.04
N ASN A 148 8.30 -8.21 14.84
CA ASN A 148 7.25 -8.95 15.54
C ASN A 148 6.86 -10.27 14.85
N ASN A 149 7.33 -10.51 13.63
CA ASN A 149 7.08 -11.73 12.88
C ASN A 149 8.27 -12.00 11.92
N PRO A 150 9.37 -12.59 12.44
CA PRO A 150 10.64 -12.73 11.71
C PRO A 150 10.64 -13.86 10.68
N GLY A 151 9.58 -14.66 10.61
CA GLY A 151 9.42 -15.78 9.69
C GLY A 151 8.95 -15.40 8.28
N PRO A 152 8.89 -16.39 7.36
CA PRO A 152 8.45 -16.19 5.98
C PRO A 152 6.94 -16.02 5.83
N ASP A 153 6.17 -16.64 6.73
CA ASP A 153 4.72 -16.61 6.73
C ASP A 153 4.19 -15.26 7.22
N CYS A 154 3.00 -14.89 6.75
CA CYS A 154 2.34 -13.67 7.21
C CYS A 154 1.95 -13.76 8.69
N ASP A 155 1.86 -12.60 9.36
CA ASP A 155 1.38 -12.53 10.73
C ASP A 155 -0.04 -13.13 10.80
N ALA A 156 -0.23 -14.16 11.63
CA ALA A 156 -1.49 -14.89 11.69
C ALA A 156 -2.69 -13.97 12.02
N LYS A 157 -2.47 -12.93 12.84
CA LYS A 157 -3.49 -11.92 13.13
C LYS A 157 -3.79 -11.05 11.91
N ALA A 158 -2.78 -10.69 11.11
CA ALA A 158 -2.96 -9.94 9.88
C ALA A 158 -3.77 -10.73 8.84
N MET A 159 -3.56 -12.04 8.72
CA MET A 159 -4.37 -12.88 7.82
C MET A 159 -5.86 -12.87 8.21
N ILE A 160 -6.16 -13.03 9.52
CA ILE A 160 -7.54 -12.92 10.03
C ILE A 160 -8.11 -11.52 9.79
N GLU A 161 -7.31 -10.47 9.98
CA GLU A 161 -7.75 -9.10 9.75
C GLU A 161 -8.00 -8.80 8.28
N ASN A 162 -7.18 -9.34 7.37
CA ASN A 162 -7.42 -9.26 5.93
C ASN A 162 -8.76 -9.93 5.58
N ASP A 163 -9.10 -11.08 6.16
CA ASP A 163 -10.42 -11.70 5.93
C ASP A 163 -11.60 -10.77 6.30
N ARG A 164 -11.43 -9.94 7.34
CA ARG A 164 -12.42 -8.92 7.76
C ARG A 164 -12.45 -7.68 6.87
N LEU A 165 -11.42 -7.45 6.06
CA LEU A 165 -11.32 -6.33 5.11
C LEU A 165 -12.00 -6.63 3.76
N SER A 166 -12.85 -7.66 3.69
CA SER A 166 -13.64 -7.98 2.48
C SER A 166 -14.46 -6.79 1.96
N TRP A 167 -14.88 -5.86 2.80
CA TRP A 167 -15.55 -4.61 2.36
C TRP A 167 -14.67 -3.74 1.47
N MET A 168 -13.34 -3.79 1.64
CA MET A 168 -12.38 -3.07 0.82
C MET A 168 -12.05 -3.89 -0.42
N TYR A 169 -11.66 -5.15 -0.26
CA TYR A 169 -11.20 -5.98 -1.37
C TYR A 169 -12.31 -6.30 -2.39
N ASN A 170 -13.57 -6.45 -1.96
CA ASN A 170 -14.71 -6.60 -2.88
C ASN A 170 -14.92 -5.37 -3.77
N ASN A 171 -14.45 -4.20 -3.34
CA ASN A 171 -14.57 -2.96 -4.09
C ASN A 171 -13.33 -2.65 -4.95
N GLN A 172 -12.24 -3.41 -4.84
CA GLN A 172 -11.05 -3.29 -5.67
C GLN A 172 -11.09 -4.26 -6.85
N GLU A 173 -10.59 -3.83 -8.01
CA GLU A 173 -10.39 -4.71 -9.17
C GLU A 173 -9.01 -5.36 -9.19
N ILE A 174 -8.05 -4.80 -8.45
CA ILE A 174 -6.66 -5.25 -8.38
C ILE A 174 -6.16 -5.09 -6.94
N LEU A 175 -5.41 -6.09 -6.45
CA LEU A 175 -4.67 -6.04 -5.20
C LEU A 175 -3.20 -5.67 -5.48
N PHE A 176 -2.63 -4.78 -4.67
CA PHE A 176 -1.30 -4.21 -4.87
C PHE A 176 -0.35 -4.48 -3.69
N PRO A 177 -0.01 -5.75 -3.39
CA PRO A 177 0.97 -6.02 -2.33
C PRO A 177 2.32 -5.40 -2.70
N SER A 178 2.94 -4.69 -1.75
CA SER A 178 4.32 -4.23 -1.91
C SER A 178 5.28 -5.35 -1.53
N VAL A 179 6.22 -5.68 -2.41
CA VAL A 179 7.20 -6.76 -2.21
C VAL A 179 8.64 -6.25 -2.22
N TYR A 180 8.83 -4.99 -1.83
CA TYR A 180 10.16 -4.37 -1.73
C TYR A 180 11.03 -5.16 -0.75
N VAL A 181 12.21 -5.56 -1.21
CA VAL A 181 13.18 -6.33 -0.43
C VAL A 181 14.20 -5.42 0.24
N ARG A 182 14.86 -5.94 1.28
CA ARG A 182 15.87 -5.23 2.06
C ARG A 182 17.23 -5.91 1.93
N HIS A 183 18.28 -5.11 1.89
CA HIS A 183 19.67 -5.54 1.82
C HIS A 183 20.08 -6.27 3.09
N GLU A 184 19.55 -5.90 4.26
CA GLU A 184 19.82 -6.59 5.54
C GLU A 184 19.39 -8.06 5.54
N LEU A 185 18.40 -8.45 4.72
CA LEU A 185 17.95 -9.83 4.57
C LEU A 185 18.93 -10.62 3.69
N THR A 186 19.12 -11.90 4.02
CA THR A 186 19.85 -12.84 3.15
C THR A 186 19.12 -13.03 1.81
N PRO A 187 19.80 -13.45 0.73
CA PRO A 187 19.17 -13.70 -0.56
C PRO A 187 17.93 -14.62 -0.48
N ASP A 188 17.98 -15.69 0.33
CA ASP A 188 16.84 -16.60 0.48
C ASP A 188 15.69 -15.96 1.26
N GLN A 189 15.98 -15.17 2.31
CA GLN A 189 14.95 -14.41 3.03
C GLN A 189 14.25 -13.39 2.13
N ARG A 190 14.95 -12.79 1.16
CA ARG A 190 14.33 -11.89 0.16
C ARG A 190 13.33 -12.64 -0.71
N VAL A 191 13.65 -13.85 -1.15
CA VAL A 191 12.72 -14.72 -1.89
C VAL A 191 11.52 -15.07 -1.03
N TYR A 192 11.74 -15.52 0.19
CA TYR A 192 10.65 -15.88 1.09
C TYR A 192 9.77 -14.68 1.50
N LEU A 193 10.35 -13.47 1.57
CA LEU A 193 9.59 -12.24 1.78
C LEU A 193 8.57 -12.05 0.67
N VAL A 194 9.02 -12.13 -0.59
CA VAL A 194 8.15 -12.04 -1.75
C VAL A 194 7.12 -13.18 -1.73
N GLN A 195 7.56 -14.42 -1.54
CA GLN A 195 6.69 -15.60 -1.50
C GLN A 195 5.49 -15.41 -0.54
N GLY A 196 5.74 -15.07 0.72
CA GLY A 196 4.68 -14.93 1.72
C GLY A 196 3.66 -13.85 1.35
N ARG A 197 4.14 -12.71 0.83
CA ARG A 197 3.28 -11.58 0.43
C ARG A 197 2.40 -11.91 -0.76
N ILE A 198 2.94 -12.62 -1.75
CA ILE A 198 2.18 -13.04 -2.94
C ILE A 198 1.16 -14.11 -2.58
N LYS A 199 1.56 -15.12 -1.78
CA LYS A 199 0.64 -16.15 -1.29
C LYS A 199 -0.56 -15.53 -0.57
N GLU A 200 -0.35 -14.51 0.26
CA GLU A 200 -1.46 -13.83 0.95
C GLU A 200 -2.36 -13.04 0.01
N ALA A 201 -1.78 -12.30 -0.94
CA ALA A 201 -2.58 -11.56 -1.93
C ALA A 201 -3.42 -12.49 -2.81
N VAL A 202 -2.85 -13.61 -3.24
CA VAL A 202 -3.56 -14.64 -4.03
C VAL A 202 -4.59 -15.36 -3.18
N ARG A 203 -4.32 -15.66 -1.90
CA ARG A 203 -5.31 -16.21 -0.97
C ARG A 203 -6.52 -15.29 -0.83
N ILE A 204 -6.29 -13.99 -0.63
CA ILE A 204 -7.37 -13.00 -0.56
C ILE A 204 -8.13 -12.91 -1.88
N SER A 205 -7.44 -12.87 -3.02
CA SER A 205 -8.10 -12.85 -4.34
C SER A 205 -9.01 -14.05 -4.55
N ASN A 206 -8.51 -15.27 -4.29
CA ASN A 206 -9.27 -16.51 -4.47
C ASN A 206 -10.48 -16.64 -3.53
N ASN A 207 -10.44 -15.98 -2.37
CA ASN A 207 -11.55 -15.96 -1.42
C ASN A 207 -12.67 -14.96 -1.80
N LEU A 208 -12.45 -14.10 -2.81
CA LEU A 208 -13.42 -13.11 -3.27
C LEU A 208 -14.14 -13.61 -4.52
N LYS A 209 -15.41 -13.20 -4.68
CA LYS A 209 -16.28 -13.70 -5.76
C LYS A 209 -15.78 -13.37 -7.17
N HIS A 210 -15.07 -12.26 -7.33
CA HIS A 210 -14.61 -11.75 -8.63
C HIS A 210 -13.12 -11.91 -8.87
N SER A 211 -12.38 -12.54 -7.93
CA SER A 211 -10.94 -12.83 -8.03
C SER A 211 -10.13 -11.67 -8.62
N PRO A 212 -9.98 -10.54 -7.89
CA PRO A 212 -9.24 -9.39 -8.37
C PRO A 212 -7.80 -9.76 -8.72
N LYS A 213 -7.24 -9.14 -9.76
CA LYS A 213 -5.86 -9.43 -10.16
C LYS A 213 -4.87 -9.08 -9.06
N VAL A 214 -3.76 -9.80 -8.97
CA VAL A 214 -2.66 -9.52 -8.04
C VAL A 214 -1.50 -8.92 -8.80
N LEU A 215 -1.33 -7.60 -8.73
CA LEU A 215 -0.21 -6.89 -9.35
C LEU A 215 0.76 -6.40 -8.28
N SER A 216 1.96 -6.96 -8.28
CA SER A 216 2.90 -6.78 -7.17
C SER A 216 3.76 -5.55 -7.37
N TYR A 217 3.77 -4.65 -6.39
CA TYR A 217 4.68 -3.50 -6.41
C TYR A 217 6.10 -3.95 -6.08
N TRP A 218 7.01 -3.75 -7.03
CA TRP A 218 8.40 -4.14 -6.94
C TRP A 218 9.31 -2.93 -7.20
N TRP A 219 10.44 -2.83 -6.49
CA TRP A 219 11.37 -1.71 -6.59
C TRP A 219 12.78 -2.20 -6.92
N TYR A 220 13.45 -1.52 -7.84
CA TYR A 220 14.77 -1.91 -8.37
C TYR A 220 15.94 -1.60 -7.43
N VAL A 221 15.71 -1.00 -6.27
CA VAL A 221 16.72 -0.80 -5.19
C VAL A 221 16.28 -1.50 -3.92
N TYR A 222 17.23 -1.78 -3.03
CA TYR A 222 16.91 -2.28 -1.69
C TYR A 222 16.30 -1.16 -0.85
N GLN A 223 15.17 -1.43 -0.17
CA GLN A 223 14.40 -0.41 0.56
C GLN A 223 15.19 0.28 1.68
N ASP A 224 16.13 -0.43 2.30
CA ASP A 224 17.04 0.03 3.36
C ASP A 224 18.40 0.56 2.82
N LYS A 225 18.67 0.40 1.50
CA LYS A 225 19.85 0.93 0.79
C LYS A 225 19.49 1.40 -0.62
N MET A 226 18.83 2.55 -0.68
CA MET A 226 18.23 3.12 -1.90
C MET A 226 19.24 3.52 -3.00
N ASP A 227 20.55 3.46 -2.73
CA ASP A 227 21.63 3.74 -3.69
C ASP A 227 22.15 2.49 -4.42
N ILE A 228 21.70 1.30 -3.99
CA ILE A 228 22.13 -0.01 -4.49
C ILE A 228 20.97 -0.67 -5.24
N PHE A 229 21.18 -0.96 -6.53
CA PHE A 229 20.23 -1.75 -7.32
C PHE A 229 20.20 -3.21 -6.86
N LEU A 230 19.05 -3.88 -7.01
CA LEU A 230 18.95 -5.32 -6.77
C LEU A 230 19.95 -6.08 -7.62
N SER A 231 20.51 -7.15 -7.06
CA SER A 231 21.42 -8.02 -7.81
C SER A 231 20.68 -8.74 -8.93
N GLU A 232 21.40 -9.19 -9.97
CA GLU A 232 20.83 -10.02 -11.05
C GLU A 232 20.04 -11.22 -10.50
N THR A 233 20.60 -11.86 -9.47
CA THR A 233 19.99 -13.01 -8.80
C THR A 233 18.71 -12.61 -8.07
N ASP A 234 18.70 -11.48 -7.36
CA ASP A 234 17.50 -11.01 -6.65
C ASP A 234 16.40 -10.62 -7.63
N VAL A 235 16.71 -9.95 -8.75
CA VAL A 235 15.71 -9.66 -9.80
C VAL A 235 15.08 -10.95 -10.31
N LYS A 236 15.93 -11.90 -10.76
CA LYS A 236 15.47 -13.17 -11.31
C LYS A 236 14.60 -13.95 -10.31
N LYS A 237 15.10 -14.17 -9.09
CA LYS A 237 14.41 -14.98 -8.09
C LYS A 237 13.12 -14.31 -7.61
N THR A 238 13.12 -13.00 -7.38
CA THR A 238 11.91 -12.29 -6.92
C THR A 238 10.83 -12.23 -7.99
N PHE A 239 11.18 -12.02 -9.27
CA PHE A 239 10.22 -12.09 -10.37
C PHE A 239 9.63 -13.49 -10.51
N GLN A 240 10.49 -14.51 -10.46
CA GLN A 240 10.05 -15.91 -10.55
C GLN A 240 9.14 -16.29 -9.38
N GLU A 241 9.39 -15.78 -8.17
CA GLU A 241 8.54 -16.04 -7.01
C GLU A 241 7.15 -15.39 -7.17
N ILE A 242 7.06 -14.20 -7.76
CA ILE A 242 5.76 -13.55 -8.03
C ILE A 242 4.92 -14.41 -8.97
N VAL A 243 5.51 -14.84 -10.08
CA VAL A 243 4.84 -15.70 -11.07
C VAL A 243 4.46 -17.06 -10.47
N THR A 244 5.42 -17.74 -9.82
CA THR A 244 5.23 -19.10 -9.31
C THR A 244 4.12 -19.18 -8.26
N ASN A 245 3.88 -18.11 -7.51
CA ASN A 245 2.83 -18.05 -6.49
C ASN A 245 1.49 -17.46 -7.01
N GLY A 246 1.33 -17.30 -8.32
CA GLY A 246 0.06 -16.90 -8.94
C GLY A 246 -0.19 -15.39 -9.03
N GLY A 247 0.87 -14.56 -8.96
CA GLY A 247 0.74 -13.13 -9.25
C GLY A 247 0.45 -12.88 -10.74
N ASP A 248 -0.53 -12.03 -11.05
CA ASP A 248 -0.93 -11.69 -12.42
C ASP A 248 0.03 -10.70 -13.12
N GLY A 249 0.97 -10.12 -12.39
CA GLY A 249 1.96 -9.21 -12.95
C GLY A 249 2.75 -8.41 -11.92
N ILE A 250 3.65 -7.57 -12.42
CA ILE A 250 4.61 -6.78 -11.64
C ILE A 250 4.49 -5.32 -12.04
N ILE A 251 4.37 -4.43 -11.04
CA ILE A 251 4.48 -2.98 -11.22
C ILE A 251 5.86 -2.57 -10.73
N ILE A 252 6.74 -2.21 -11.67
CA ILE A 252 8.07 -1.69 -11.36
C ILE A 252 7.92 -0.22 -10.96
N TRP A 253 8.08 0.04 -9.67
CA TRP A 253 8.01 1.37 -9.09
C TRP A 253 9.41 2.00 -8.98
N GLY A 254 9.46 3.32 -8.92
CA GLY A 254 10.69 4.09 -8.72
C GLY A 254 10.39 5.42 -8.05
N SER A 255 11.27 5.85 -7.15
CA SER A 255 11.16 7.16 -6.50
C SER A 255 11.69 8.26 -7.42
N SER A 256 11.15 9.47 -7.32
CA SER A 256 11.69 10.65 -8.01
C SER A 256 13.16 10.91 -7.62
N SER A 257 13.56 10.51 -6.41
CA SER A 257 14.96 10.57 -5.95
C SER A 257 15.90 9.69 -6.76
N ASP A 258 15.40 8.66 -7.42
CA ASP A 258 16.21 7.66 -8.14
C ASP A 258 16.58 8.14 -9.54
N VAL A 259 15.95 9.22 -10.02
CA VAL A 259 16.10 9.78 -11.37
C VAL A 259 16.27 11.30 -11.37
N ASN A 260 16.67 11.89 -10.24
CA ASN A 260 16.83 13.35 -10.07
C ASN A 260 18.18 13.91 -10.54
N SER A 261 18.99 13.12 -11.26
CA SER A 261 20.25 13.58 -11.87
C SER A 261 20.57 12.79 -13.14
N LEU A 262 21.35 13.40 -14.05
CA LEU A 262 21.80 12.74 -15.28
C LEU A 262 22.56 11.43 -14.99
N SER A 263 23.41 11.42 -13.96
CA SER A 263 24.19 10.23 -13.58
C SER A 263 23.29 9.07 -13.13
N LYS A 264 22.26 9.36 -12.33
CA LYS A 264 21.29 8.36 -11.90
C LYS A 264 20.45 7.83 -13.06
N CYS A 265 19.99 8.71 -13.97
CA CYS A 265 19.28 8.29 -15.18
C CYS A 265 20.14 7.39 -16.07
N LYS A 266 21.43 7.69 -16.24
CA LYS A 266 22.36 6.82 -16.99
C LYS A 266 22.53 5.45 -16.32
N ARG A 267 22.75 5.42 -15.00
CA ARG A 267 22.84 4.17 -14.22
C ARG A 267 21.57 3.32 -14.36
N LEU A 268 20.39 3.93 -14.25
CA LEU A 268 19.12 3.20 -14.40
C LEU A 268 18.94 2.68 -15.83
N ARG A 269 19.33 3.47 -16.85
CA ARG A 269 19.31 3.01 -18.25
C ARG A 269 20.22 1.80 -18.47
N GLU A 270 21.45 1.83 -17.96
CA GLU A 270 22.38 0.70 -18.04
C GLU A 270 21.83 -0.53 -17.31
N TYR A 271 21.28 -0.36 -16.10
CA TYR A 271 20.65 -1.44 -15.34
C TYR A 271 19.42 -2.02 -16.04
N LEU A 272 18.61 -1.17 -16.70
CA LEU A 272 17.47 -1.59 -17.49
C LEU A 272 17.91 -2.46 -18.67
N LEU A 273 18.92 -2.03 -19.43
CA LEU A 273 19.35 -2.74 -20.64
C LEU A 273 20.10 -4.04 -20.31
N ASN A 274 20.89 -4.06 -19.24
CA ASN A 274 21.81 -5.16 -18.94
C ASN A 274 21.29 -6.13 -17.87
N THR A 275 20.29 -5.75 -17.08
CA THR A 275 19.77 -6.58 -15.98
C THR A 275 18.25 -6.65 -16.04
N LEU A 276 17.54 -5.58 -15.68
CA LEU A 276 16.10 -5.63 -15.44
C LEU A 276 15.28 -6.01 -16.68
N GLY A 277 15.58 -5.42 -17.84
CA GLY A 277 14.86 -5.65 -19.10
C GLY A 277 14.95 -7.10 -19.59
N PRO A 278 16.15 -7.70 -19.70
CA PRO A 278 16.30 -9.11 -20.05
C PRO A 278 15.51 -10.07 -19.15
N PHE A 279 15.50 -9.87 -17.82
CA PHE A 279 14.69 -10.72 -16.93
C PHE A 279 13.19 -10.47 -17.06
N ALA A 280 12.77 -9.22 -17.26
CA ALA A 280 11.36 -8.91 -17.46
C ALA A 280 10.80 -9.64 -18.70
N VAL A 281 11.52 -9.62 -19.82
CA VAL A 281 11.13 -10.34 -21.05
C VAL A 281 11.09 -11.85 -20.81
N ASN A 282 12.15 -12.44 -20.26
CA ASN A 282 12.25 -13.87 -20.03
C ASN A 282 11.12 -14.40 -19.11
N VAL A 283 10.78 -13.66 -18.06
CA VAL A 283 9.70 -14.02 -17.14
C VAL A 283 8.33 -13.93 -17.82
N THR A 284 8.12 -13.01 -18.76
CA THR A 284 6.88 -12.97 -19.54
C THR A 284 6.80 -14.03 -20.64
N GLU A 285 7.93 -14.44 -21.22
CA GLU A 285 7.98 -15.46 -22.28
C GLU A 285 7.89 -16.89 -21.73
N THR A 286 8.31 -17.12 -20.48
CA THR A 286 8.21 -18.45 -19.83
C THR A 286 6.83 -18.75 -19.25
N VAL A 287 5.95 -17.75 -19.16
CA VAL A 287 4.60 -17.84 -18.56
C VAL A 287 3.49 -17.90 -19.61
N ASN A 288 3.78 -17.50 -20.85
CA ASN A 288 2.89 -17.62 -22.01
C ASN A 288 3.21 -18.88 -22.83
#